data_AF-W4JQY7-F1
#
_entry.id   AF-W4JQY7-F1
#
_cell.length_a   1.000
_cell.length_b   1.000
_cell.length_c   1.000
_cell.angle_alpha   90.00
_cell.angle_beta   90.00
_cell.angle_gamma   90.00
#
_symmetry.space_group_name_H-M   'P 1'
#
loop_
_entity.id
_entity.type
_entity.pdbx_description
1 polymer ?
#
loop_
_entity_poly.entity_id
_entity_poly.type
_entity_poly.pdbx_seq_one_letter_code
_entity_poly.pdbx_strand_id
1 'polypeptide(L)'
;FDCIVSPANSFGRFDGGFDQILSDVLAPPDDPSALTRTAQAVLYRRWRGFAPPGTCTLIPLSDTPCAANPFACRFVALCPTMRFPGSVAWHRELVYNCVWSLLVEIDEHNARAAADPRLLPVETVAMTGLATGTGCISANQCAKHTALAFAHYHDAKTNPQKWSAMTWGD
;
A
#
# COMPACT_ATOMS: atom_id res chain seq x y z
N PHE A 1 1.94 -5.17 14.24
CA PHE A 1 1.05 -4.70 13.18
C PHE A 1 0.83 -5.86 12.22
N ASP A 2 -0.34 -5.96 11.59
CA ASP A 2 -0.64 -7.05 10.64
C ASP A 2 -0.12 -6.75 9.24
N CYS A 3 -0.14 -5.46 8.89
CA CYS A 3 0.22 -4.94 7.59
C CYS A 3 1.17 -3.75 7.72
N ILE A 4 2.12 -3.63 6.80
CA ILE A 4 3.00 -2.46 6.68
C ILE A 4 2.94 -1.89 5.27
N VAL A 5 2.86 -0.57 5.15
CA VAL A 5 2.81 0.12 3.86
C VAL A 5 4.22 0.29 3.31
N SER A 6 4.38 -0.08 2.04
CA SER A 6 5.59 0.14 1.24
C SER A 6 5.32 1.24 0.20
N PRO A 7 5.95 2.43 0.31
CA PRO A 7 5.82 3.53 -0.64
C PRO A 7 6.66 3.30 -1.92
N ALA A 8 6.46 2.15 -2.56
CA ALA A 8 7.32 1.58 -3.59
C ALA A 8 7.33 2.31 -4.95
N ASN A 9 8.11 1.76 -5.88
CA ASN A 9 7.95 1.99 -7.31
C ASN A 9 6.93 1.03 -7.94
N SER A 10 6.47 1.35 -9.15
CA SER A 10 5.48 0.57 -9.92
C SER A 10 5.88 -0.88 -10.25
N PHE A 11 7.15 -1.25 -10.09
CA PHE A 11 7.66 -2.60 -10.41
C PHE A 11 7.91 -3.46 -9.17
N GLY A 12 7.51 -2.97 -7.99
CA GLY A 12 7.63 -3.70 -6.73
C GLY A 12 9.05 -4.10 -6.37
N ARG A 13 10.03 -3.27 -6.75
CA ARG A 13 11.40 -3.41 -6.23
C ARG A 13 11.48 -2.80 -4.85
N PHE A 14 11.96 -3.59 -3.89
CA PHE A 14 12.14 -3.15 -2.51
C PHE A 14 13.58 -2.73 -2.28
N ASP A 15 13.99 -1.67 -2.98
CA ASP A 15 15.34 -1.11 -2.94
C ASP A 15 15.30 0.39 -2.59
N GLY A 16 16.32 0.83 -1.85
CA GLY A 16 16.47 2.22 -1.40
C GLY A 16 15.45 2.70 -0.34
N GLY A 17 15.80 3.77 0.37
CA GLY A 17 14.92 4.43 1.34
C GLY A 17 14.30 3.47 2.37
N PHE A 18 12.99 3.60 2.57
CA PHE A 18 12.24 2.73 3.49
C PHE A 18 12.06 1.31 2.94
N ASP A 19 11.96 1.14 1.63
CA ASP A 19 11.77 -0.19 1.02
C ASP A 19 13.00 -1.08 1.18
N GLN A 20 14.21 -0.50 1.22
CA GLN A 20 15.42 -1.25 1.59
C GLN A 20 15.30 -1.81 3.01
N ILE A 21 14.85 -0.99 3.96
CA ILE A 21 14.67 -1.41 5.35
C ILE A 21 13.65 -2.55 5.41
N LEU A 22 12.56 -2.48 4.65
CA LEU A 22 11.58 -3.57 4.56
C LEU A 22 12.21 -4.87 4.04
N SER A 23 13.04 -4.82 3.00
CA SER A 23 13.80 -5.99 2.53
C SER A 23 14.70 -6.53 3.63
N ASP A 24 15.48 -5.66 4.28
CA ASP A 24 16.48 -6.05 5.28
C ASP A 24 15.84 -6.73 6.51
N VAL A 25 14.60 -6.37 6.86
CA VAL A 25 13.93 -6.89 8.07
C VAL A 25 12.87 -7.94 7.80
N LEU A 26 12.24 -7.96 6.61
CA LEU A 26 11.17 -8.91 6.29
C LEU A 26 11.64 -10.07 5.41
N ALA A 27 12.73 -9.92 4.67
CA ALA A 27 13.30 -11.00 3.89
C ALA A 27 14.20 -11.89 4.77
N PRO A 28 14.38 -13.17 4.42
CA PRO A 28 15.40 -14.00 5.05
C PRO A 28 16.80 -13.38 4.90
N PRO A 29 17.67 -13.45 5.93
CA PRO A 29 19.02 -12.88 5.86
C PRO A 29 19.89 -13.43 4.72
N ASP A 30 19.64 -14.66 4.30
CA ASP A 30 20.32 -15.36 3.20
C ASP A 30 19.68 -15.10 1.82
N ASP A 31 18.52 -14.45 1.78
CA ASP A 31 17.81 -14.11 0.53
C ASP A 31 17.16 -12.71 0.58
N PRO A 32 17.97 -11.63 0.53
CA PRO A 32 17.48 -10.25 0.60
C PRO A 32 16.50 -9.87 -0.51
N SER A 33 16.47 -10.62 -1.61
CA SER A 33 15.59 -10.37 -2.76
C SER A 33 14.24 -11.09 -2.66
N ALA A 34 14.00 -11.90 -1.62
CA ALA A 34 12.76 -12.64 -1.45
C ALA A 34 11.53 -11.73 -1.49
N LEU A 35 11.56 -10.61 -0.76
CA LEU A 35 10.42 -9.69 -0.69
C LEU A 35 10.07 -9.09 -2.06
N THR A 36 11.08 -8.68 -2.82
CA THR A 36 10.90 -8.18 -4.19
C THR A 36 10.29 -9.24 -5.09
N ARG A 37 10.77 -10.49 -5.06
CA ARG A 37 10.21 -11.57 -5.90
C ARG A 37 8.78 -11.93 -5.51
N THR A 38 8.49 -11.97 -4.20
CA THR A 38 7.13 -12.17 -3.67
C THR A 38 6.19 -11.09 -4.20
N ALA A 39 6.57 -9.81 -4.09
CA ALA A 39 5.76 -8.71 -4.57
C ALA A 39 5.57 -8.76 -6.09
N GLN A 40 6.64 -8.98 -6.85
CA GLN A 40 6.58 -9.05 -8.32
C GLN A 40 5.70 -10.19 -8.83
N ALA A 41 5.68 -11.34 -8.15
CA ALA A 41 4.78 -12.44 -8.49
C ALA A 41 3.30 -12.03 -8.36
N VAL A 42 2.95 -11.28 -7.30
CA VAL A 42 1.60 -10.74 -7.10
C VAL A 42 1.29 -9.65 -8.14
N LEU A 43 2.23 -8.72 -8.36
CA LEU A 43 2.08 -7.66 -9.35
C LEU A 43 1.93 -8.21 -10.78
N TYR A 44 2.60 -9.30 -11.12
CA TYR A 44 2.42 -9.94 -12.42
C TYR A 44 1.02 -10.54 -12.58
N ARG A 45 0.50 -11.20 -11.54
CA ARG A 45 -0.85 -11.80 -11.58
C ARG A 45 -1.94 -10.73 -11.68
N ARG A 46 -1.83 -9.64 -10.91
CA ARG A 46 -2.85 -8.59 -10.84
C ARG A 46 -2.70 -7.53 -11.93
N TRP A 47 -1.48 -7.08 -12.18
CA TRP A 47 -1.19 -5.90 -12.99
C TRP A 47 -0.31 -6.17 -14.21
N ARG A 48 0.00 -7.44 -14.50
CA ARG A 48 0.97 -7.82 -15.54
C ARG A 48 2.34 -7.14 -15.37
N GLY A 49 2.71 -6.86 -14.11
CA GLY A 49 4.05 -6.39 -13.72
C GLY A 49 4.18 -4.88 -13.54
N PHE A 50 3.12 -4.10 -13.76
CA PHE A 50 3.14 -2.64 -13.58
C PHE A 50 1.97 -2.16 -12.71
N ALA A 51 2.23 -1.83 -11.44
CA ALA A 51 1.24 -1.22 -10.56
C ALA A 51 1.23 0.31 -10.78
N PRO A 52 0.12 0.92 -11.25
CA PRO A 52 0.06 2.35 -11.50
C PRO A 52 0.27 3.17 -10.21
N PRO A 53 1.03 4.28 -10.24
CA PRO A 53 1.16 5.15 -9.07
C PRO A 53 -0.20 5.64 -8.55
N GLY A 54 -0.35 5.73 -7.23
CA GLY A 54 -1.64 6.09 -6.61
C GLY A 54 -2.54 4.89 -6.31
N THR A 55 -2.12 3.66 -6.59
CA THR A 55 -2.86 2.44 -6.25
C THR A 55 -2.31 1.78 -4.99
N CYS A 56 -2.95 0.71 -4.54
CA CYS A 56 -2.45 -0.19 -3.51
C CYS A 56 -2.66 -1.65 -3.95
N THR A 57 -1.73 -2.53 -3.57
CA THR A 57 -1.88 -3.98 -3.71
C THR A 57 -1.39 -4.66 -2.44
N LEU A 58 -2.25 -5.46 -1.81
CA LEU A 58 -1.82 -6.27 -0.67
C LEU A 58 -0.99 -7.46 -1.16
N ILE A 59 0.22 -7.56 -0.61
CA ILE A 59 1.17 -8.64 -0.84
C ILE A 59 1.13 -9.55 0.39
N PRO A 60 0.53 -10.75 0.30
CA PRO A 60 0.57 -11.71 1.41
C PRO A 60 1.99 -12.24 1.59
N LEU A 61 2.44 -12.30 2.85
CA LEU A 61 3.74 -12.87 3.22
C LEU A 61 3.61 -14.32 3.71
N SER A 62 2.41 -14.73 4.13
CA SER A 62 2.11 -16.14 4.42
C SER A 62 2.44 -17.02 3.21
N ASP A 63 3.01 -18.19 3.46
CA ASP A 63 3.44 -19.15 2.43
C ASP A 63 4.53 -18.62 1.48
N THR A 64 5.29 -17.61 1.90
CA THR A 64 6.45 -17.09 1.19
C THR A 64 7.71 -17.22 2.06
N PRO A 65 8.92 -17.07 1.51
CA PRO A 65 10.13 -17.02 2.32
C PRO A 65 10.11 -15.91 3.39
N CYS A 66 9.30 -14.86 3.21
CA CYS A 66 9.15 -13.75 4.15
C CYS A 66 8.18 -14.05 5.32
N ALA A 67 7.60 -15.25 5.40
CA ALA A 67 6.61 -15.59 6.43
C ALA A 67 7.18 -15.56 7.86
N ALA A 68 8.45 -15.94 8.03
CA ALA A 68 9.13 -16.01 9.33
C ALA A 68 9.77 -14.68 9.77
N ASN A 69 9.23 -13.54 9.31
CA ASN A 69 9.75 -12.22 9.68
C ASN A 69 9.55 -11.91 11.18
N PRO A 70 10.42 -11.11 11.80
CA PRO A 70 10.44 -10.88 13.26
C PRO A 70 9.23 -10.11 13.80
N PHE A 71 8.41 -9.51 12.94
CA PHE A 71 7.24 -8.71 13.34
C PHE A 71 5.93 -9.49 13.31
N ALA A 72 5.96 -10.76 12.90
CA ALA A 72 4.76 -11.54 12.55
C ALA A 72 3.86 -10.79 11.55
N CYS A 73 4.46 -9.95 10.70
CA CYS A 73 3.77 -9.18 9.69
C CYS A 73 3.22 -10.14 8.63
N ARG A 74 1.94 -10.03 8.31
CA ARG A 74 1.26 -10.93 7.36
C ARG A 74 1.14 -10.33 5.97
N PHE A 75 1.16 -8.99 5.87
CA PHE A 75 0.97 -8.30 4.60
C PHE A 75 1.92 -7.12 4.43
N VAL A 76 2.35 -6.90 3.19
CA VAL A 76 2.84 -5.59 2.76
C VAL A 76 1.81 -4.95 1.86
N ALA A 77 1.34 -3.75 2.21
CA ALA A 77 0.54 -2.94 1.31
C ALA A 77 1.47 -2.14 0.39
N LEU A 78 1.63 -2.61 -0.84
CA LEU A 78 2.47 -1.97 -1.84
C LEU A 78 1.71 -0.81 -2.48
N CYS A 79 2.11 0.42 -2.13
CA CYS A 79 1.52 1.65 -2.62
C CYS A 79 2.53 2.36 -3.54
N PRO A 80 2.52 2.08 -4.87
CA PRO A 80 3.47 2.71 -5.77
C PRO A 80 3.27 4.24 -5.76
N THR A 81 4.33 4.97 -5.44
CA THR A 81 4.33 6.43 -5.47
C THR A 81 4.93 6.99 -6.75
N MET A 82 5.65 6.16 -7.51
CA MET A 82 6.34 6.57 -8.72
C MET A 82 6.59 5.36 -9.64
N ARG A 83 6.75 5.59 -10.94
CA ARG A 83 7.14 4.52 -11.88
C ARG A 83 8.60 4.12 -11.68
N PHE A 84 9.48 5.11 -11.67
CA PHE A 84 10.90 4.98 -11.37
C PHE A 84 11.27 6.01 -10.30
N PRO A 85 12.33 5.76 -9.51
CA PRO A 85 12.83 6.72 -8.53
C PRO A 85 12.98 8.13 -9.11
N GLY A 86 12.22 9.09 -8.57
CA GLY A 86 12.26 10.49 -8.99
C GLY A 86 11.21 11.36 -8.32
N SER A 87 11.32 12.67 -8.53
CA SER A 87 10.36 13.63 -7.98
C SER A 87 8.97 13.46 -8.61
N VAL A 88 7.96 13.45 -7.75
CA VAL A 88 6.53 13.37 -8.09
C VAL A 88 5.76 14.55 -7.50
N ALA A 89 6.43 15.64 -7.13
CA ALA A 89 5.81 16.85 -6.60
C ALA A 89 4.77 17.48 -7.55
N TRP A 90 4.82 17.16 -8.84
CA TRP A 90 3.81 17.55 -9.82
C TRP A 90 2.47 16.82 -9.65
N HIS A 91 2.47 15.64 -9.01
CA HIS A 91 1.30 14.79 -8.87
C HIS A 91 0.53 15.14 -7.59
N ARG A 92 -0.41 16.08 -7.70
CA ARG A 92 -1.16 16.64 -6.56
C ARG A 92 -1.94 15.59 -5.76
N GLU A 93 -2.65 14.70 -6.44
CA GLU A 93 -3.54 13.72 -5.78
C GLU A 93 -2.85 12.42 -5.35
N LEU A 94 -1.52 12.30 -5.51
CA LEU A 94 -0.85 11.01 -5.36
C LEU A 94 -1.06 10.36 -3.99
N VAL A 95 -0.81 11.12 -2.92
CA VAL A 95 -0.93 10.62 -1.54
C VAL A 95 -2.39 10.29 -1.23
N TYR A 96 -3.33 11.14 -1.65
CA TYR A 96 -4.76 10.90 -1.46
C TYR A 96 -5.18 9.59 -2.13
N ASN A 97 -4.81 9.39 -3.40
CA ASN A 97 -5.12 8.20 -4.16
C ASN A 97 -4.51 6.94 -3.53
N CYS A 98 -3.24 6.98 -3.12
CA CYS A 98 -2.60 5.84 -2.45
C CYS A 98 -3.32 5.45 -1.16
N VAL A 99 -3.66 6.43 -0.32
CA VAL A 99 -4.34 6.16 0.97
C VAL A 99 -5.78 5.68 0.72
N TRP A 100 -6.51 6.28 -0.22
CA TRP A 100 -7.83 5.81 -0.60
C TRP A 100 -7.78 4.37 -1.12
N SER A 101 -6.87 4.08 -2.05
CA SER A 101 -6.70 2.74 -2.60
C SER A 101 -6.26 1.72 -1.55
N LEU A 102 -5.46 2.13 -0.56
CA LEU A 102 -5.08 1.30 0.58
C LEU A 102 -6.31 0.90 1.40
N LEU A 103 -7.18 1.87 1.71
CA LEU A 103 -8.40 1.62 2.48
C LEU A 103 -9.37 0.70 1.73
N VAL A 104 -9.55 0.92 0.42
CA VAL A 104 -10.34 0.03 -0.44
C VAL A 104 -9.79 -1.40 -0.41
N GLU A 105 -8.48 -1.55 -0.59
CA GLU A 105 -7.84 -2.88 -0.66
C GLU A 105 -7.95 -3.64 0.67
N ILE A 106 -7.83 -2.94 1.81
CA ILE A 106 -8.03 -3.52 3.14
C ILE A 106 -9.49 -3.90 3.37
N ASP A 107 -10.45 -3.04 3.02
CA ASP A 107 -11.87 -3.33 3.16
C ASP A 107 -12.27 -4.57 2.34
N GLU A 108 -11.83 -4.65 1.10
CA GLU A 108 -12.05 -5.79 0.21
C GLU A 108 -11.43 -7.07 0.79
N HIS A 109 -10.21 -6.99 1.34
CA HIS A 109 -9.58 -8.12 2.01
C HIS A 109 -10.35 -8.56 3.26
N ASN A 110 -10.74 -7.62 4.10
CA ASN A 110 -11.46 -7.90 5.34
C ASN A 110 -12.86 -8.45 5.07
N ALA A 111 -13.54 -8.01 4.00
CA ALA A 111 -14.79 -8.60 3.54
C ALA A 111 -14.60 -10.06 3.12
N ARG A 112 -13.52 -10.40 2.41
CA ARG A 112 -13.18 -11.79 2.08
C ARG A 112 -12.85 -12.61 3.34
N ALA A 113 -12.13 -12.03 4.30
CA ALA A 113 -11.80 -12.70 5.56
C ALA A 113 -13.04 -12.97 6.44
N ALA A 114 -14.05 -12.10 6.38
CA ALA A 114 -15.33 -12.36 7.04
C ALA A 114 -16.10 -13.55 6.42
N ALA A 115 -15.86 -13.85 5.13
CA ALA A 115 -16.50 -14.93 4.41
C ALA A 115 -15.70 -16.25 4.41
N ASP A 116 -14.38 -16.19 4.59
CA ASP A 116 -13.48 -17.37 4.62
C ASP A 116 -12.68 -17.40 5.92
N PRO A 117 -13.02 -18.30 6.88
CA PRO A 117 -12.33 -18.42 8.17
C PRO A 117 -10.83 -18.76 8.08
N ARG A 118 -10.34 -19.17 6.91
CA ARG A 118 -8.91 -19.43 6.68
C ARG A 118 -8.11 -18.14 6.47
N LEU A 119 -8.79 -17.04 6.14
CA LEU A 119 -8.18 -15.73 5.96
C LEU A 119 -8.31 -14.93 7.25
N LEU A 120 -7.19 -14.37 7.70
CA LEU A 120 -7.18 -13.50 8.86
C LEU A 120 -7.32 -12.03 8.41
N PRO A 121 -8.19 -11.22 9.05
CA PRO A 121 -8.38 -9.82 8.70
C PRO A 121 -7.11 -9.00 8.96
N VAL A 122 -6.99 -7.84 8.32
CA VAL A 122 -5.99 -6.81 8.65
C VAL A 122 -6.63 -5.85 9.65
N GLU A 123 -6.15 -5.86 10.89
CA GLU A 123 -6.67 -5.02 11.97
C GLU A 123 -5.76 -3.82 12.24
N THR A 124 -4.46 -3.98 12.02
CA THR A 124 -3.45 -2.96 12.30
C THR A 124 -2.52 -2.73 11.12
N VAL A 125 -2.37 -1.46 10.73
CA VAL A 125 -1.52 -1.03 9.62
C VAL A 125 -0.47 -0.06 10.13
N ALA A 126 0.80 -0.33 9.85
CA ALA A 126 1.91 0.61 10.02
C ALA A 126 2.19 1.35 8.70
N MET A 127 2.31 2.66 8.74
CA MET A 127 2.54 3.49 7.55
C MET A 127 3.52 4.62 7.83
N THR A 128 4.35 4.95 6.83
CA THR A 128 5.24 6.11 6.81
C THR A 128 4.72 7.20 5.86
N GLY A 129 5.38 8.36 5.83
CA GLY A 129 5.03 9.41 4.86
C GLY A 129 5.20 8.94 3.42
N LEU A 130 4.13 8.99 2.62
CA LEU A 130 4.17 8.58 1.22
C LEU A 130 4.83 9.65 0.36
N ALA A 131 5.80 9.25 -0.46
CA ALA A 131 6.54 10.11 -1.40
C ALA A 131 7.29 11.30 -0.76
N THR A 132 7.52 11.29 0.56
CA THR A 132 8.18 12.41 1.26
C THR A 132 9.72 12.39 1.17
N GLY A 133 10.31 11.27 0.76
CA GLY A 133 11.73 11.15 0.43
C GLY A 133 12.00 11.49 -1.05
N THR A 134 12.38 10.49 -1.84
CA THR A 134 12.69 10.62 -3.28
C THR A 134 11.59 11.33 -4.10
N GLY A 135 10.32 11.17 -3.68
CA GLY A 135 9.18 11.77 -4.36
C GLY A 135 9.02 13.28 -4.16
N CYS A 136 9.75 13.88 -3.22
CA CYS A 136 9.75 15.31 -2.93
C CYS A 136 8.37 15.92 -2.56
N ILE A 137 7.40 15.12 -2.11
CA ILE A 137 6.16 15.67 -1.53
C ILE A 137 6.48 16.17 -0.11
N SER A 138 6.07 17.39 0.22
CA SER A 138 6.31 17.92 1.56
C SER A 138 5.55 17.12 2.63
N ALA A 139 6.15 16.95 3.82
CA ALA A 139 5.50 16.24 4.93
C ALA A 139 4.12 16.84 5.29
N ASN A 140 3.97 18.16 5.20
CA ASN A 140 2.70 18.84 5.43
C ASN A 140 1.63 18.47 4.40
N GLN A 141 1.97 18.45 3.10
CA GLN A 141 1.05 18.00 2.06
C GLN A 141 0.69 16.53 2.21
N CYS A 142 1.67 15.66 2.49
CA CYS A 142 1.42 14.25 2.75
C CYS A 142 0.42 14.08 3.91
N ALA A 143 0.66 14.73 5.05
CA ALA A 143 -0.23 14.64 6.21
C ALA A 143 -1.66 15.13 5.90
N LYS A 144 -1.80 16.25 5.19
CA LYS A 144 -3.10 16.79 4.77
C LYS A 144 -3.86 15.81 3.86
N HIS A 145 -3.19 15.27 2.84
CA HIS A 145 -3.85 14.38 1.87
C HIS A 145 -4.19 13.03 2.50
N THR A 146 -3.34 12.52 3.40
CA THR A 146 -3.67 11.35 4.21
C THR A 146 -4.92 11.60 5.06
N ALA A 147 -4.98 12.70 5.81
CA ALA A 147 -6.13 13.02 6.66
C ALA A 147 -7.43 13.19 5.84
N LEU A 148 -7.37 13.87 4.69
CA LEU A 148 -8.50 14.02 3.78
C LEU A 148 -8.97 12.67 3.23
N ALA A 149 -8.05 11.79 2.81
CA ALA A 149 -8.42 10.47 2.31
C ALA A 149 -9.14 9.64 3.39
N PHE A 150 -8.65 9.64 4.63
CA PHE A 150 -9.35 8.97 5.74
C PHE A 150 -10.74 9.57 6.00
N ALA A 151 -10.85 10.90 6.07
CA ALA A 151 -12.11 11.59 6.33
C ALA A 151 -13.14 11.31 5.23
N HIS A 152 -12.75 11.46 3.97
CA HIS A 152 -13.62 11.22 2.83
C HIS A 152 -13.98 9.74 2.67
N TYR A 153 -13.05 8.82 2.93
CA TYR A 153 -13.34 7.39 2.85
C TYR A 153 -14.34 6.97 3.94
N HIS A 154 -14.18 7.52 5.15
CA HIS A 154 -15.17 7.34 6.22
C HIS A 154 -16.54 7.92 5.84
N ASP A 155 -16.58 9.10 5.23
CA ASP A 155 -17.82 9.70 4.71
C ASP A 155 -18.46 8.80 3.64
N ALA A 156 -17.66 8.21 2.74
CA ALA A 156 -18.14 7.28 1.72
C ALA A 156 -18.77 6.01 2.31
N LYS A 157 -18.21 5.49 3.41
CA LYS A 157 -18.74 4.31 4.11
C LYS A 157 -20.02 4.60 4.87
N THR A 158 -20.18 5.81 5.39
CA THR A 158 -21.29 6.20 6.28
C THR A 158 -22.44 6.89 5.56
N ASN A 159 -22.17 7.50 4.39
CA ASN A 159 -23.15 8.20 3.57
C ASN A 159 -23.20 7.63 2.13
N PRO A 160 -23.52 6.33 1.95
CA PRO A 160 -23.44 5.68 0.66
C PRO A 160 -24.34 6.33 -0.40
N GLN A 161 -25.50 6.89 -0.02
CA GLN A 161 -26.42 7.54 -0.96
C GLN A 161 -25.79 8.74 -1.68
N LYS A 162 -24.90 9.48 -0.99
CA LYS A 162 -24.12 10.57 -1.57
C LYS A 162 -23.08 10.02 -2.54
N TRP A 163 -22.23 9.12 -2.05
CA TRP A 163 -21.04 8.68 -2.77
C TRP A 163 -21.34 7.72 -3.93
N SER A 164 -22.47 7.02 -3.91
CA SER A 164 -22.92 6.17 -5.02
C SER A 164 -23.59 6.94 -6.16
N ALA A 165 -23.84 8.24 -5.99
CA ALA A 165 -24.61 9.05 -6.94
C ALA A 165 -24.11 10.50 -7.02
N MET A 166 -22.80 10.73 -6.88
CA MET A 166 -22.21 12.07 -6.96
C MET A 166 -22.47 12.72 -8.31
N THR A 167 -22.72 14.03 -8.27
CA THR A 167 -22.90 14.89 -9.43
C THR A 167 -21.70 15.81 -9.60
N TRP A 168 -21.65 16.56 -10.70
CA TRP A 168 -20.58 17.54 -10.94
C TRP A 168 -20.49 18.65 -9.88
N GLY A 169 -21.54 18.85 -9.07
CA GLY A 169 -21.58 19.89 -8.04
C GLY A 169 -21.14 19.43 -6.64
N ASP A 170 -20.84 18.14 -6.47
CA ASP A 170 -20.46 17.53 -5.19
C ASP A 170 -18.93 17.50 -4.95
#